data_AF-A0A1R1J7Q7-F1
#
_entry.id   AF-A0A1R1J7Q7-F1
#
_cell.length_a   1.000
_cell.length_b   1.000
_cell.length_c   1.000
_cell.angle_alpha   90.00
_cell.angle_beta   90.00
_cell.angle_gamma   90.00
#
_symmetry.space_group_name_H-M   'P 1'
#
loop_
_entity.id
_entity.type
_entity.pdbx_description
1 polymer ?
#
loop_
_entity_poly.entity_id
_entity_poly.type
_entity_poly.pdbx_seq_one_letter_code
_entity_poly.pdbx_strand_id
1 'polypeptide(L)'
;MKELVIDETSHDALEPRIGGGALIGGVESWPTSSSGEALHLIASLPAAFLRIAGCGYEYMSVFSLYSASEYFLDRVTYHGDPDEMEIITRDRTTRVIFHARGTEMFGTHVIPARTLRVRDEVAHPFHGSGIGGHPGLLQDENLSLPQDFEFAIQLYSGDFPDGWTDIFGLSDALGYLFVATKSGKGLFFVQVT
;
A
#
# COMPACT_ATOMS: atom_id res chain seq x y z
N MET A 1 10.92 7.38 12.22
CA MET A 1 10.16 7.39 10.96
C MET A 1 10.41 8.73 10.27
N LYS A 2 10.32 8.77 8.94
CA LYS A 2 10.32 10.03 8.19
C LYS A 2 8.95 10.31 7.58
N GLU A 3 8.59 11.58 7.51
CA GLU A 3 7.36 12.00 6.82
C GLU A 3 7.46 11.68 5.33
N LEU A 4 6.35 11.21 4.78
CA LEU A 4 6.18 10.94 3.35
C LEU A 4 5.08 11.87 2.84
N VAL A 5 5.40 12.76 1.91
CA VAL A 5 4.45 13.71 1.36
C VAL A 5 4.04 13.29 -0.04
N ILE A 6 2.73 13.28 -0.27
CA ILE A 6 2.11 13.14 -1.58
C ILE A 6 2.11 14.53 -2.23
N ASP A 7 2.95 14.70 -3.25
CA ASP A 7 3.30 16.00 -3.81
C ASP A 7 2.61 16.23 -5.17
N GLU A 8 3.31 16.84 -6.12
CA GLU A 8 2.82 17.17 -7.46
C GLU A 8 2.38 15.96 -8.29
N THR A 9 1.67 16.26 -9.38
CA THR A 9 1.28 15.24 -10.37
C THR A 9 2.51 14.52 -10.89
N SER A 10 2.50 13.19 -10.78
CA SER A 10 3.58 12.36 -11.31
C SER A 10 3.33 12.07 -12.79
N HIS A 11 4.33 12.33 -13.63
CA HIS A 11 4.33 11.99 -15.05
C HIS A 11 5.29 10.85 -15.41
N ASP A 12 6.16 10.45 -14.47
CA ASP A 12 7.13 9.37 -14.65
C ASP A 12 6.69 8.14 -13.85
N ALA A 13 6.50 7.02 -14.54
CA ALA A 13 6.15 5.75 -13.91
C ALA A 13 7.25 5.10 -13.09
N LEU A 14 8.50 5.55 -13.26
CA LEU A 14 9.66 5.02 -12.58
C LEU A 14 9.90 5.69 -11.22
N GLU A 15 9.22 6.81 -10.93
CA GLU A 15 9.31 7.48 -9.64
C GLU A 15 8.45 6.77 -8.57
N PRO A 16 8.84 6.86 -7.29
CA PRO A 16 7.97 6.44 -6.19
C PRO A 16 6.70 7.30 -6.20
N ARG A 17 5.54 6.66 -6.30
CA ARG A 17 4.26 7.37 -6.44
C ARG A 17 3.09 6.58 -5.88
N ILE A 18 2.02 7.30 -5.56
CA ILE A 18 0.68 6.71 -5.43
C ILE A 18 -0.06 6.77 -6.77
N GLY A 19 -1.01 5.86 -6.96
CA GLY A 19 -1.87 5.84 -8.14
C GLY A 19 -1.14 5.69 -9.49
N GLY A 20 -1.82 6.07 -10.57
CA GLY A 20 -1.35 5.91 -11.94
C GLY A 20 -1.41 4.46 -12.44
N GLY A 21 -0.49 4.12 -13.35
CA GLY A 21 -0.32 2.76 -13.83
C GLY A 21 0.71 1.96 -13.02
N ALA A 22 0.54 0.65 -13.00
CA ALA A 22 1.48 -0.29 -12.38
C ALA A 22 2.46 -0.83 -13.43
N LEU A 23 3.74 -0.95 -13.08
CA LEU A 23 4.79 -1.45 -13.97
C LEU A 23 4.85 -2.99 -14.03
N ILE A 24 3.68 -3.64 -14.09
CA ILE A 24 3.55 -5.11 -14.06
C ILE A 24 3.25 -5.71 -15.44
N GLY A 25 3.15 -4.91 -16.49
CA GLY A 25 2.83 -5.38 -17.84
C GLY A 25 3.87 -6.33 -18.41
N GLY A 26 3.39 -7.50 -18.86
CA GLY A 26 4.24 -8.61 -19.28
C GLY A 26 4.86 -9.41 -18.12
N VAL A 27 4.64 -9.00 -16.87
CA VAL A 27 5.11 -9.72 -15.67
C VAL A 27 3.95 -10.42 -14.96
N GLU A 28 2.85 -9.69 -14.69
CA GLU A 28 1.66 -10.23 -14.04
C GLU A 28 0.39 -9.60 -14.61
N SER A 29 -0.73 -10.31 -14.53
CA SER A 29 -2.05 -9.76 -14.84
C SER A 29 -2.49 -8.75 -13.78
N TRP A 30 -3.38 -7.81 -14.14
CA TRP A 30 -3.95 -6.89 -13.17
C TRP A 30 -4.61 -7.66 -12.00
N PRO A 31 -4.28 -7.34 -10.73
CA PRO A 31 -4.78 -8.13 -9.61
C PRO A 31 -6.28 -7.98 -9.39
N THR A 32 -6.92 -9.10 -9.03
CA THR A 32 -8.33 -9.14 -8.62
C THR A 32 -8.48 -9.84 -7.27
N SER A 33 -9.58 -9.53 -6.59
CA SER A 33 -10.06 -10.33 -5.45
C SER A 33 -10.45 -11.75 -5.90
N SER A 34 -10.73 -12.63 -4.93
CA SER A 34 -11.26 -13.98 -5.18
C SER A 34 -12.61 -13.98 -5.91
N SER A 35 -13.42 -12.94 -5.73
CA SER A 35 -14.70 -12.69 -6.40
C SER A 35 -14.55 -12.03 -7.78
N GLY A 36 -13.34 -11.65 -8.18
CA GLY A 36 -13.06 -11.04 -9.49
C GLY A 36 -13.14 -9.51 -9.54
N GLU A 37 -13.25 -8.84 -8.39
CA GLU A 37 -13.20 -7.38 -8.32
C GLU A 37 -11.78 -6.90 -8.60
N ALA A 38 -11.60 -6.00 -9.56
CA ALA A 38 -10.29 -5.42 -9.85
C ALA A 38 -9.81 -4.56 -8.68
N LEU A 39 -8.58 -4.78 -8.24
CA LEU A 39 -7.98 -3.97 -7.17
C LEU A 39 -7.48 -2.63 -7.74
N HIS A 40 -7.39 -1.62 -6.89
CA HIS A 40 -6.82 -0.31 -7.23
C HIS A 40 -5.35 -0.29 -6.89
N LEU A 41 -4.53 0.31 -7.76
CA LEU A 41 -3.12 0.56 -7.45
C LEU A 41 -3.04 1.68 -6.41
N ILE A 42 -2.57 1.34 -5.22
CA ILE A 42 -2.33 2.28 -4.12
C ILE A 42 -0.98 2.95 -4.32
N ALA A 43 0.08 2.18 -4.54
CA ALA A 43 1.43 2.71 -4.72
C ALA A 43 2.27 1.87 -5.68
N SER A 44 3.14 2.53 -6.43
CA SER A 44 4.20 1.94 -7.24
C SER A 44 5.54 2.47 -6.73
N LEU A 45 6.38 1.57 -6.21
CA LEU A 45 7.54 1.91 -5.40
C LEU A 45 8.79 1.20 -5.95
N PRO A 46 9.83 1.94 -6.37
CA PRO A 46 11.14 1.35 -6.60
C PRO A 46 11.67 0.69 -5.32
N ALA A 47 12.24 -0.52 -5.42
CA ALA A 47 12.80 -1.22 -4.25
C ALA A 47 13.89 -0.39 -3.56
N ALA A 48 14.65 0.39 -4.33
CA ALA A 48 15.67 1.31 -3.82
C ALA A 48 15.07 2.44 -2.96
N PHE A 49 13.86 2.91 -3.25
CA PHE A 49 13.17 3.94 -2.47
C PHE A 49 12.91 3.48 -1.03
N LEU A 50 12.52 2.22 -0.89
CA LEU A 50 12.27 1.58 0.40
C LEU A 50 13.53 1.15 1.14
N ARG A 51 14.70 1.28 0.50
CA ARG A 51 15.99 0.82 1.02
C ARG A 51 16.00 -0.66 1.39
N ILE A 52 15.17 -1.45 0.71
CA ILE A 52 15.08 -2.89 0.88
C ILE A 52 16.18 -3.53 0.03
N ALA A 53 17.33 -3.82 0.65
CA ALA A 53 18.42 -4.52 -0.01
C ALA A 53 18.11 -6.02 -0.16
N GLY A 54 18.58 -6.63 -1.25
CA GLY A 54 18.64 -8.09 -1.38
C GLY A 54 17.36 -8.82 -1.78
N CYS A 55 16.27 -8.11 -2.11
CA CYS A 55 15.03 -8.74 -2.58
C CYS A 55 15.11 -9.22 -4.05
N GLY A 56 16.08 -8.75 -4.84
CA GLY A 56 16.26 -9.14 -6.25
C GLY A 56 15.24 -8.55 -7.23
N TYR A 57 14.27 -7.77 -6.75
CA TYR A 57 13.25 -7.11 -7.54
C TYR A 57 13.54 -5.61 -7.68
N GLU A 58 13.10 -5.02 -8.79
CA GLU A 58 13.30 -3.59 -9.07
C GLU A 58 12.18 -2.73 -8.50
N TYR A 59 10.96 -3.25 -8.51
CA TYR A 59 9.75 -2.53 -8.13
C TYR A 59 8.85 -3.37 -7.23
N MET A 60 8.02 -2.67 -6.47
CA MET A 60 6.91 -3.22 -5.73
C MET A 60 5.65 -2.41 -6.03
N SER A 61 4.57 -3.09 -6.39
CA SER A 61 3.26 -2.50 -6.60
C SER A 61 2.30 -2.97 -5.49
N VAL A 62 1.61 -2.03 -4.86
CA VAL A 62 0.67 -2.26 -3.76
C VAL A 62 -0.74 -2.00 -4.26
N PHE A 63 -1.62 -2.97 -4.07
CA PHE A 63 -3.01 -2.92 -4.50
C PHE A 63 -3.96 -3.17 -3.33
N SER A 64 -5.10 -2.50 -3.36
CA SER A 64 -6.18 -2.68 -2.40
C SER A 64 -7.55 -2.62 -3.08
N LEU A 65 -8.50 -3.33 -2.50
CA LEU A 65 -9.92 -3.20 -2.80
C LEU A 65 -10.36 -1.80 -2.37
N TYR A 66 -11.22 -1.20 -3.19
CA TYR A 66 -11.93 0.03 -2.89
C TYR A 66 -13.24 0.03 -3.66
N SER A 67 -14.30 0.53 -3.02
CA SER A 67 -15.58 0.80 -3.65
C SER A 67 -16.17 2.08 -3.05
N ALA A 68 -16.57 3.01 -3.92
CA ALA A 68 -17.25 4.24 -3.51
C ALA A 68 -18.74 4.01 -3.18
N SER A 69 -19.31 2.86 -3.55
CA SER A 69 -20.74 2.58 -3.40
C SER A 69 -21.05 1.39 -2.49
N GLU A 70 -20.13 0.45 -2.37
CA GLU A 70 -20.32 -0.79 -1.60
C GLU A 70 -19.43 -0.79 -0.37
N TYR A 71 -19.92 -1.35 0.72
CA TYR A 71 -19.13 -1.50 1.94
C TYR A 71 -18.03 -2.56 1.76
N PHE A 72 -16.79 -2.22 2.12
CA PHE A 72 -15.63 -3.11 1.96
C PHE A 72 -14.64 -3.09 3.13
N LEU A 73 -14.91 -2.33 4.20
CA LEU A 73 -13.92 -2.02 5.24
C LEU A 73 -13.39 -3.28 5.94
N ASP A 74 -14.27 -4.18 6.36
CA ASP A 74 -13.92 -5.47 6.97
C ASP A 74 -13.03 -6.35 6.07
N ARG A 75 -13.01 -6.08 4.76
CA ARG A 75 -12.24 -6.85 3.80
C ARG A 75 -10.81 -6.33 3.64
N VAL A 76 -10.47 -5.17 4.16
CA VAL A 76 -9.12 -4.57 4.04
C VAL A 76 -8.50 -4.22 5.39
N THR A 77 -9.30 -4.20 6.45
CA THR A 77 -8.89 -3.83 7.80
C THR A 77 -8.29 -5.00 8.57
N TYR A 78 -7.22 -4.71 9.32
CA TYR A 78 -6.62 -5.65 10.25
C TYR A 78 -6.12 -4.91 11.49
N HIS A 79 -6.63 -5.28 12.65
CA HIS A 79 -6.23 -4.72 13.94
C HIS A 79 -5.35 -5.66 14.74
N GLY A 80 -5.43 -6.98 14.50
CA GLY A 80 -4.65 -7.96 15.24
C GLY A 80 -5.32 -9.33 15.25
N ASP A 81 -6.64 -9.34 15.01
CA ASP A 81 -7.47 -10.54 14.94
C ASP A 81 -7.09 -11.44 13.73
N PRO A 82 -6.68 -12.71 13.96
CA PRO A 82 -6.40 -13.65 12.89
C PRO A 82 -7.56 -13.83 11.90
N ASP A 83 -8.81 -13.69 12.33
CA ASP A 83 -9.98 -13.84 11.45
C ASP A 83 -10.05 -12.71 10.40
N GLU A 84 -9.68 -11.48 10.78
CA GLU A 84 -9.57 -10.33 9.85
C GLU A 84 -8.46 -10.57 8.81
N MET A 85 -7.30 -11.05 9.26
CA MET A 85 -6.19 -11.40 8.37
C MET A 85 -6.58 -12.54 7.42
N GLU A 86 -7.36 -13.52 7.90
CA GLU A 86 -7.88 -14.59 7.05
C GLU A 86 -8.81 -14.02 5.96
N ILE A 87 -9.70 -13.08 6.28
CA ILE A 87 -10.56 -12.43 5.29
C ILE A 87 -9.72 -11.77 4.19
N ILE A 88 -8.74 -10.93 4.56
CA ILE A 88 -7.89 -10.23 3.59
C ILE A 88 -7.17 -11.22 2.66
N THR A 89 -6.57 -12.26 3.25
CA THR A 89 -5.72 -13.21 2.52
C THR A 89 -6.53 -14.19 1.67
N ARG A 90 -7.65 -14.71 2.20
CA ARG A 90 -8.56 -15.62 1.49
C ARG A 90 -9.25 -14.91 0.34
N ASP A 91 -9.74 -13.70 0.57
CA ASP A 91 -10.50 -12.95 -0.42
C ASP A 91 -9.61 -12.14 -1.37
N ARG A 92 -8.29 -12.10 -1.10
CA ARG A 92 -7.25 -11.43 -1.91
C ARG A 92 -7.58 -9.96 -2.19
N THR A 93 -8.10 -9.30 -1.17
CA THR A 93 -8.60 -7.91 -1.23
C THR A 93 -7.46 -6.90 -1.18
N THR A 94 -6.28 -7.29 -0.70
CA THR A 94 -5.04 -6.54 -0.87
C THR A 94 -3.97 -7.43 -1.50
N ARG A 95 -3.08 -6.82 -2.28
CA ARG A 95 -1.99 -7.54 -2.96
C ARG A 95 -0.75 -6.67 -2.98
N VAL A 96 0.37 -7.27 -2.60
CA VAL A 96 1.69 -6.68 -2.79
C VAL A 96 2.45 -7.54 -3.77
N ILE A 97 2.91 -6.95 -4.88
CA ILE A 97 3.60 -7.66 -5.95
C ILE A 97 5.00 -7.10 -6.06
N PHE A 98 5.99 -7.98 -5.93
CA PHE A 98 7.39 -7.69 -6.21
C PHE A 98 7.68 -8.13 -7.64
N HIS A 99 8.30 -7.25 -8.44
CA HIS A 99 8.48 -7.54 -9.86
C HIS A 99 9.70 -6.84 -10.46
N ALA A 100 10.18 -7.39 -11.57
CA ALA A 100 11.06 -6.66 -12.49
C ALA A 100 10.27 -5.54 -13.17
N ARG A 101 10.96 -4.62 -13.85
CA ARG A 101 10.30 -3.56 -14.61
C ARG A 101 9.51 -4.14 -15.79
N GLY A 102 8.18 -4.12 -15.70
CA GLY A 102 7.27 -4.39 -16.81
C GLY A 102 6.88 -3.12 -17.57
N THR A 103 5.96 -3.26 -18.52
CA THR A 103 5.27 -2.11 -19.13
C THR A 103 4.22 -1.55 -18.17
N GLU A 104 3.93 -0.26 -18.30
CA GLU A 104 2.88 0.37 -17.50
C GLU A 104 1.50 -0.15 -17.94
N MET A 105 0.69 -0.61 -16.98
CA MET A 105 -0.69 -1.03 -17.16
C MET A 105 -1.60 -0.27 -16.21
N PHE A 106 -2.86 -0.07 -16.62
CA PHE A 106 -3.85 0.67 -15.85
C PHE A 106 -5.02 -0.23 -15.48
N GLY A 107 -5.57 -0.01 -14.29
CA GLY A 107 -6.84 -0.57 -13.88
C GLY A 107 -8.01 0.20 -14.47
N THR A 108 -9.23 -0.30 -14.23
CA THR A 108 -10.46 0.31 -14.73
C THR A 108 -10.70 1.71 -14.17
N HIS A 109 -10.41 1.91 -12.88
CA HIS A 109 -10.47 3.21 -12.21
C HIS A 109 -9.08 3.53 -11.68
N VAL A 110 -8.60 4.73 -12.01
CA VAL A 110 -7.21 5.13 -11.78
C VAL A 110 -7.18 6.29 -10.80
N ILE A 111 -6.50 6.08 -9.67
CA ILE A 111 -6.13 7.14 -8.76
C ILE A 111 -5.14 8.06 -9.50
N PRO A 112 -5.34 9.39 -9.51
CA PRO A 112 -4.38 10.31 -10.12
C PRO A 112 -2.97 10.11 -9.56
N ALA A 113 -1.98 9.99 -10.44
CA ALA A 113 -0.62 9.71 -10.03
C ALA A 113 0.00 10.91 -9.31
N ARG A 114 0.56 10.71 -8.12
CA ARG A 114 1.25 11.75 -7.34
C ARG A 114 2.59 11.24 -6.82
N THR A 115 3.64 12.04 -6.98
CA THR A 115 4.99 11.64 -6.56
C THR A 115 5.09 11.63 -5.03
N LEU A 116 5.78 10.63 -4.51
CA LEU A 116 6.07 10.49 -3.09
C LEU A 116 7.44 11.08 -2.77
N ARG A 117 7.50 12.01 -1.81
CA ARG A 117 8.75 12.65 -1.37
C ARG A 117 8.99 12.41 0.12
N VAL A 118 10.20 11.99 0.46
CA VAL A 118 10.64 11.80 1.85
C VAL A 118 11.10 13.14 2.42
N ARG A 119 10.56 13.52 3.58
CA ARG A 119 10.94 14.72 4.32
C ARG A 119 11.67 14.36 5.63
N ASP A 120 11.55 15.23 6.62
CA ASP A 120 12.24 15.17 7.89
C ASP A 120 11.70 14.04 8.79
N GLU A 121 12.44 13.80 9.88
CA GLU A 121 12.01 12.86 10.90
C GLU A 121 10.81 13.40 11.68
N VAL A 122 9.90 12.50 12.03
CA VAL A 122 8.69 12.82 12.78
C VAL A 122 8.69 12.11 14.13
N ALA A 123 8.10 12.77 15.13
CA ALA A 123 7.94 12.22 16.47
C ALA A 123 6.92 11.08 16.48
N HIS A 124 7.10 10.11 17.37
CA HIS A 124 6.23 8.94 17.49
C HIS A 124 5.26 9.08 18.69
N PRO A 125 3.99 8.64 18.60
CA PRO A 125 3.35 8.05 17.41
C PRO A 125 3.02 9.11 16.34
N PHE A 126 3.14 8.71 15.07
CA PHE A 126 2.83 9.57 13.91
C PHE A 126 1.73 8.92 13.07
N HIS A 127 0.62 9.63 12.86
CA HIS A 127 -0.57 9.10 12.17
C HIS A 127 -0.78 9.72 10.78
N GLY A 128 0.28 10.22 10.14
CA GLY A 128 0.27 10.66 8.74
C GLY A 128 0.98 9.67 7.80
N SER A 129 1.14 10.01 6.53
CA SER A 129 1.94 9.23 5.60
C SER A 129 3.44 9.23 5.98
N GLY A 130 4.06 8.06 6.09
CA GLY A 130 5.42 7.94 6.59
C GLY A 130 6.18 6.70 6.09
N ILE A 131 7.51 6.76 6.16
CA ILE A 131 8.42 5.70 5.69
C ILE A 131 9.48 5.35 6.74
N GLY A 132 9.70 4.04 6.91
CA GLY A 132 10.72 3.45 7.78
C GLY A 132 10.49 3.67 9.29
N GLY A 133 11.26 2.95 10.12
CA GLY A 133 11.09 2.98 11.57
C GLY A 133 9.94 2.07 12.03
N HIS A 134 9.08 2.56 12.92
CA HIS A 134 7.92 1.84 13.44
C HIS A 134 6.62 2.51 13.00
N PRO A 135 5.57 1.73 12.67
CA PRO A 135 4.27 2.28 12.28
C PRO A 135 3.63 3.04 13.45
N GLY A 136 2.94 4.15 13.17
CA GLY A 136 1.98 4.74 14.09
C GLY A 136 0.63 4.04 13.92
N LEU A 137 0.41 2.97 14.69
CA LEU A 137 -0.83 2.21 14.66
C LEU A 137 -1.99 3.03 15.26
N LEU A 138 -3.17 2.97 14.64
CA LEU A 138 -4.37 3.64 15.16
C LEU A 138 -4.98 2.88 16.34
N GLN A 139 -4.73 1.57 16.42
CA GLN A 139 -5.10 0.71 17.53
C GLN A 139 -3.84 0.02 18.08
N ASP A 140 -3.67 -0.01 19.41
CA ASP A 140 -2.47 -0.51 20.10
C ASP A 140 -2.47 -2.05 20.25
N GLU A 141 -2.96 -2.74 19.22
CA GLU A 141 -3.08 -4.18 19.20
C GLU A 141 -1.78 -4.85 18.72
N ASN A 142 -1.49 -6.02 19.28
CA ASN A 142 -0.31 -6.79 18.89
C ASN A 142 -0.53 -7.46 17.53
N LEU A 143 -0.11 -6.77 16.47
CA LEU A 143 -0.09 -7.29 15.11
C LEU A 143 0.73 -8.58 15.09
N SER A 144 0.05 -9.73 15.08
CA SER A 144 0.65 -11.06 15.13
C SER A 144 1.20 -11.47 13.76
N LEU A 145 2.04 -10.60 13.19
CA LEU A 145 2.67 -10.79 11.88
C LEU A 145 3.84 -11.76 11.97
N PRO A 146 4.16 -12.49 10.89
CA PRO A 146 5.35 -13.33 10.85
C PRO A 146 6.63 -12.52 11.12
N GLN A 147 7.59 -13.11 11.84
CA GLN A 147 8.79 -12.41 12.31
C GLN A 147 9.69 -11.85 11.20
N ASP A 148 9.56 -12.33 9.96
CA ASP A 148 10.34 -11.84 8.83
C ASP A 148 9.74 -10.59 8.16
N PHE A 149 8.55 -10.17 8.56
CA PHE A 149 7.91 -8.95 8.06
C PHE A 149 8.36 -7.72 8.84
N GLU A 150 8.90 -6.75 8.11
CA GLU A 150 9.33 -5.46 8.64
C GLU A 150 8.42 -4.35 8.10
N PHE A 151 8.16 -3.34 8.91
CA PHE A 151 7.40 -2.17 8.47
C PHE A 151 8.18 -1.39 7.39
N ALA A 152 7.49 -1.03 6.30
CA ALA A 152 8.05 -0.26 5.21
C ALA A 152 7.46 1.16 5.15
N ILE A 153 6.16 1.27 4.94
CA ILE A 153 5.44 2.54 4.71
C ILE A 153 4.07 2.50 5.40
N GLN A 154 3.61 3.66 5.86
CA GLN A 154 2.20 3.93 6.13
C GLN A 154 1.71 5.07 5.21
N LEU A 155 0.47 5.00 4.76
CA LEU A 155 -0.18 6.01 3.91
C LEU A 155 -1.49 6.45 4.56
N TYR A 156 -1.66 7.76 4.72
CA TYR A 156 -2.88 8.35 5.25
C TYR A 156 -3.90 8.56 4.13
N SER A 157 -5.11 8.04 4.31
CA SER A 157 -6.15 8.07 3.26
C SER A 157 -6.44 9.50 2.81
N GLY A 158 -6.52 10.44 3.76
CA GLY A 158 -6.80 11.85 3.47
C GLY A 158 -5.73 12.58 2.66
N ASP A 159 -4.53 12.01 2.51
CA ASP A 159 -3.47 12.58 1.67
C ASP A 159 -3.65 12.23 0.17
N PHE A 160 -4.58 11.32 -0.16
CA PHE A 160 -4.85 10.97 -1.55
C PHE A 160 -5.57 12.11 -2.31
N PRO A 161 -5.47 12.14 -3.66
CA PRO A 161 -6.07 13.20 -4.47
C PRO A 161 -7.58 13.33 -4.27
N ASP A 162 -8.13 14.51 -4.61
CA ASP A 162 -9.57 14.76 -4.62
C ASP A 162 -10.37 13.62 -5.29
N GLY A 163 -11.42 13.18 -4.61
CA GLY A 163 -12.23 12.03 -5.03
C GLY A 163 -11.68 10.66 -4.61
N TRP A 164 -10.54 10.62 -3.93
CA TRP A 164 -9.90 9.39 -3.42
C TRP A 164 -9.43 9.51 -1.97
N THR A 165 -9.82 10.57 -1.26
CA THR A 165 -9.43 10.81 0.14
C THR A 165 -9.95 9.73 1.09
N ASP A 166 -10.88 8.88 0.65
CA ASP A 166 -11.45 7.74 1.37
C ASP A 166 -11.01 6.39 0.78
N ILE A 167 -9.88 6.33 0.07
CA ILE A 167 -9.39 5.10 -0.60
C ILE A 167 -9.31 3.88 0.34
N PHE A 168 -9.16 4.10 1.64
CA PHE A 168 -9.13 3.06 2.67
C PHE A 168 -10.45 2.95 3.47
N GLY A 169 -11.54 3.47 2.91
CA GLY A 169 -12.91 3.42 3.44
C GLY A 169 -13.30 4.63 4.30
N LEU A 170 -12.33 5.27 4.96
CA LEU A 170 -12.50 6.50 5.73
C LEU A 170 -11.34 7.47 5.46
N SER A 171 -11.58 8.78 5.57
CA SER A 171 -10.55 9.78 5.30
C SER A 171 -9.42 9.83 6.32
N ASP A 172 -9.65 9.32 7.52
CA ASP A 172 -8.69 9.25 8.60
C ASP A 172 -8.04 7.86 8.75
N ALA A 173 -8.34 6.94 7.85
CA ALA A 173 -7.74 5.61 7.81
C ALA A 173 -6.25 5.65 7.44
N LEU A 174 -5.50 4.66 7.92
CA LEU A 174 -4.09 4.44 7.57
C LEU A 174 -3.92 3.07 6.91
N GLY A 175 -3.27 3.05 5.75
CA GLY A 175 -2.81 1.83 5.10
C GLY A 175 -1.36 1.52 5.47
N TYR A 176 -1.07 0.30 5.89
CA TYR A 176 0.26 -0.12 6.34
C TYR A 176 0.83 -1.17 5.40
N LEU A 177 2.09 -0.98 5.02
CA LEU A 177 2.85 -1.91 4.20
C LEU A 177 3.96 -2.54 5.04
N PHE A 178 3.92 -3.86 5.13
CA PHE A 178 4.97 -4.69 5.70
C PHE A 178 5.59 -5.57 4.62
N VAL A 179 6.89 -5.82 4.74
CA VAL A 179 7.67 -6.53 3.72
C VAL A 179 8.59 -7.56 4.35
N ALA A 180 8.62 -8.75 3.78
CA ALA A 180 9.59 -9.79 4.09
C ALA A 180 10.60 -9.89 2.95
N THR A 181 11.69 -9.12 3.11
CA THR A 181 12.67 -8.84 2.05
C THR A 181 13.35 -10.09 1.49
N LYS A 182 13.65 -11.05 2.36
CA LYS A 182 14.31 -12.32 2.00
C LYS A 182 13.41 -13.26 1.20
N SER A 183 12.09 -13.22 1.45
CA SER A 183 11.12 -14.10 0.81
C SER A 183 10.38 -13.44 -0.36
N GLY A 184 10.60 -12.13 -0.60
CA GLY A 184 9.92 -11.38 -1.65
C GLY A 184 8.42 -11.29 -1.42
N LYS A 185 7.99 -11.26 -0.15
CA LYS A 185 6.58 -11.18 0.24
C LYS A 185 6.28 -9.81 0.82
N GLY A 186 5.04 -9.37 0.65
CA GLY A 186 4.54 -8.14 1.22
C GLY A 186 3.11 -8.31 1.67
N LEU A 187 2.74 -7.51 2.66
CA LEU A 187 1.43 -7.51 3.28
C LEU A 187 0.99 -6.05 3.37
N PHE A 188 -0.24 -5.80 2.93
CA PHE A 188 -0.87 -4.50 3.03
C PHE A 188 -2.23 -4.65 3.69
N PHE A 189 -2.53 -3.79 4.65
CA PHE A 189 -3.82 -3.75 5.34
C PHE A 189 -4.09 -2.33 5.86
N VAL A 190 -5.33 -2.09 6.26
CA VAL A 190 -5.81 -0.79 6.75
C VAL A 190 -6.09 -0.87 8.25
N GLN A 191 -5.93 0.25 8.96
CA GLN A 191 -6.61 0.47 10.23
C GLN A 191 -7.47 1.72 10.16
N VAL A 192 -8.52 1.69 10.98
CA VAL A 192 -9.42 2.80 11.28
C VAL A 192 -9.56 2.94 12.79
N THR A 193 -9.96 4.14 13.25
CA THR A 193 -10.22 4.44 14.67
C THR A 193 -11.60 4.00 15.13
#